data_AF-W5U7I2-F1
#
_entry.id   AF-W5U7I2-F1
#
_cell.length_a   1.000
_cell.length_b   1.000
_cell.length_c   1.000
_cell.angle_alpha   90.00
_cell.angle_beta   90.00
_cell.angle_gamma   90.00
#
_symmetry.space_group_name_H-M   'P 1'
#
loop_
_entity.id
_entity.type
_entity.pdbx_description
1 polymer ?
#
loop_
_entity_poly.entity_id
_entity_poly.type
_entity_poly.pdbx_seq_one_letter_code
_entity_poly.pdbx_strand_id
1 'polypeptide(L)'
;VKETGKVLMVNYQDIDNLTVTEIGAAKFLHDGGWDASKRYFLVAANQPNKIAVVDAKLGRLTALVDVDKIPHPGRGANFVHPKFGPVWATGHLGSDKIALIGTDPKKHPQQAWKVVETLTGQGGGNLFIKTHP
;
A
#
# COMPACT_ATOMS: atom_id res chain seq x y z
N VAL A 1 -0.49 -6.16 -13.03
CA VAL A 1 -1.06 -5.71 -14.31
C VAL A 1 -1.95 -4.51 -14.06
N LYS A 2 -1.50 -3.33 -14.54
CA LYS A 2 -2.05 -2.01 -14.19
C LYS A 2 -3.51 -1.86 -14.62
N GLU A 3 -3.79 -2.10 -15.88
CA GLU A 3 -5.08 -1.81 -16.53
C GLU A 3 -6.19 -2.76 -16.04
N THR A 4 -5.85 -4.03 -15.83
CA THR A 4 -6.78 -5.06 -15.33
C THR A 4 -6.89 -5.09 -13.81
N GLY A 5 -6.04 -4.35 -13.09
CA GLY A 5 -6.07 -4.25 -11.64
C GLY A 5 -5.70 -5.55 -10.93
N LYS A 6 -4.75 -6.30 -11.50
CA LYS A 6 -4.31 -7.60 -10.98
C LYS A 6 -2.93 -7.51 -10.35
N VAL A 7 -2.76 -8.05 -9.15
CA VAL A 7 -1.44 -8.33 -8.58
C VAL A 7 -1.11 -9.78 -8.90
N LEU A 8 0.07 -10.03 -9.48
CA LEU A 8 0.53 -11.37 -9.79
C LEU A 8 1.59 -11.77 -8.77
N MET A 9 1.35 -12.86 -8.06
CA MET A 9 2.39 -13.52 -7.27
C MET A 9 2.91 -14.70 -8.07
N VAL A 10 4.15 -14.56 -8.57
CA VAL A 10 4.79 -15.53 -9.44
C VAL A 10 5.75 -16.37 -8.59
N ASN A 11 5.49 -17.67 -8.48
CA ASN A 11 6.44 -18.60 -7.88
C ASN A 11 7.49 -18.97 -8.93
N TYR A 12 8.73 -18.59 -8.66
CA TYR A 12 9.88 -18.81 -9.54
C TYR A 12 10.74 -20.01 -9.12
N GLN A 13 10.27 -20.89 -8.23
CA GLN A 13 10.97 -22.11 -7.84
C GLN A 13 11.14 -23.10 -9.02
N ASP A 14 10.17 -23.11 -9.92
CA ASP A 14 10.19 -23.88 -11.16
C ASP A 14 9.69 -22.96 -12.28
N ILE A 15 10.60 -22.54 -13.15
CA ILE A 15 10.31 -21.62 -14.25
C ILE A 15 9.77 -22.33 -15.48
N ASP A 16 9.90 -23.66 -15.56
CA ASP A 16 9.34 -24.47 -16.63
C ASP A 16 7.87 -24.80 -16.33
N ASN A 17 7.51 -24.92 -15.04
CA ASN A 17 6.15 -25.17 -14.55
C ASN A 17 5.64 -24.06 -13.63
N LEU A 18 5.58 -22.82 -14.16
CA LEU A 18 5.23 -21.63 -13.39
C LEU A 18 3.89 -21.76 -12.65
N THR A 19 3.95 -21.55 -11.33
CA THR A 19 2.75 -21.35 -10.51
C THR A 19 2.53 -19.85 -10.31
N VAL A 20 1.38 -19.34 -10.73
CA VAL A 20 1.01 -17.91 -10.58
C VAL A 20 -0.31 -17.79 -9.82
N THR A 21 -0.32 -16.98 -8.77
CA THR A 21 -1.57 -16.55 -8.11
C THR A 21 -1.95 -15.17 -8.63
N GLU A 22 -3.09 -15.10 -9.33
CA GLU A 22 -3.68 -13.83 -9.76
C GLU A 22 -4.64 -13.30 -8.70
N ILE A 23 -4.34 -12.12 -8.17
CA ILE A 23 -5.12 -11.47 -7.12
C ILE A 23 -5.81 -10.25 -7.72
N GLY A 24 -7.14 -10.24 -7.70
CA GLY A 24 -7.92 -9.05 -8.01
C GLY A 24 -7.70 -7.97 -6.95
N ALA A 25 -7.35 -6.76 -7.37
CA ALA A 25 -7.17 -5.60 -6.50
C ALA A 25 -8.08 -4.45 -6.99
N ALA A 26 -7.51 -3.44 -7.63
CA ALA A 26 -8.24 -2.33 -8.25
C ALA A 26 -7.51 -1.89 -9.52
N LYS A 27 -8.24 -1.38 -10.52
CA LYS A 27 -7.65 -0.90 -11.78
C LYS A 27 -6.67 0.25 -11.53
N PHE A 28 -5.73 0.42 -12.45
CA PHE A 28 -4.69 1.45 -12.42
C PHE A 28 -3.70 1.27 -11.27
N LEU A 29 -3.32 0.01 -10.98
CA LEU A 29 -2.19 -0.28 -10.09
C LEU A 29 -0.91 0.36 -10.65
N HIS A 30 -0.14 1.01 -9.79
CA HIS A 30 1.06 1.73 -10.19
C HIS A 30 2.26 1.31 -9.34
N ASP A 31 2.54 2.03 -8.26
CA ASP A 31 3.68 1.86 -7.38
C ASP A 31 3.24 1.51 -5.95
N GLY A 32 4.17 0.98 -5.17
CA GLY A 32 3.88 0.43 -3.85
C GLY A 32 5.11 -0.13 -3.17
N GLY A 33 4.94 -0.56 -1.92
CA GLY A 33 6.01 -1.13 -1.14
C GLY A 33 5.52 -2.04 -0.02
N TRP A 34 6.50 -2.71 0.58
CA TRP A 34 6.27 -3.57 1.71
C TRP A 34 6.04 -2.76 2.98
N ASP A 35 5.15 -3.26 3.83
CA ASP A 35 5.09 -2.86 5.23
C ASP A 35 6.42 -3.16 5.95
N ALA A 36 6.58 -2.65 7.17
CA ALA A 36 7.79 -2.85 7.96
C ALA A 36 8.13 -4.34 8.18
N SER A 37 7.12 -5.21 8.31
CA SER A 37 7.30 -6.65 8.53
C SER A 37 7.62 -7.45 7.27
N LYS A 38 7.59 -6.83 6.09
CA LYS A 38 7.79 -7.49 4.78
C LYS A 38 6.78 -8.60 4.49
N ARG A 39 5.58 -8.51 5.06
CA ARG A 39 4.50 -9.48 4.82
C ARG A 39 3.42 -8.92 3.91
N TYR A 40 3.09 -7.65 4.06
CA TYR A 40 2.00 -7.02 3.35
C TYR A 40 2.56 -6.08 2.29
N PHE A 41 2.08 -6.26 1.06
CA PHE A 41 2.40 -5.39 -0.06
C PHE A 41 1.28 -4.36 -0.22
N LEU A 42 1.61 -3.08 -0.02
CA LEU A 42 0.71 -1.95 -0.18
C LEU A 42 1.00 -1.28 -1.52
N VAL A 43 0.02 -1.24 -2.40
CA VAL A 43 0.16 -0.72 -3.78
C VAL A 43 -0.95 0.26 -4.11
N ALA A 44 -0.57 1.40 -4.69
CA ALA A 44 -1.49 2.42 -5.14
C ALA A 44 -2.24 1.97 -6.39
N ALA A 45 -3.57 2.00 -6.31
CA ALA A 45 -4.47 2.11 -7.45
C ALA A 45 -4.79 3.60 -7.61
N ASN A 46 -4.01 4.29 -8.43
CA ASN A 46 -3.90 5.75 -8.35
C ASN A 46 -5.17 6.48 -8.83
N GLN A 47 -5.72 6.09 -9.97
CA GLN A 47 -6.90 6.73 -10.54
C GLN A 47 -8.19 6.53 -9.72
N PRO A 48 -8.44 5.37 -9.07
CA PRO A 48 -9.56 5.21 -8.15
C PRO A 48 -9.29 5.71 -6.72
N ASN A 49 -8.13 6.33 -6.44
CA ASN A 49 -7.74 6.84 -5.12
C ASN A 49 -7.74 5.78 -4.00
N LYS A 50 -7.18 4.59 -4.30
CA LYS A 50 -7.14 3.47 -3.35
C LYS A 50 -5.72 2.95 -3.14
N ILE A 51 -5.47 2.40 -1.95
CA ILE A 51 -4.32 1.54 -1.66
C ILE A 51 -4.81 0.10 -1.50
N ALA A 52 -4.37 -0.79 -2.36
CA ALA A 52 -4.61 -2.23 -2.22
C ALA A 52 -3.56 -2.85 -1.31
N VAL A 53 -4.02 -3.67 -0.36
CA VAL A 53 -3.17 -4.39 0.58
C VAL A 53 -3.24 -5.87 0.27
N VAL A 54 -2.10 -6.48 -0.07
CA VAL A 54 -1.97 -7.92 -0.34
C VAL A 54 -1.18 -8.60 0.77
N ASP A 55 -1.71 -9.67 1.35
CA ASP A 55 -0.97 -10.53 2.27
C ASP A 55 -0.16 -11.53 1.45
N ALA A 56 1.15 -11.28 1.29
CA ALA A 56 2.02 -12.12 0.49
C ALA A 56 2.28 -13.49 1.12
N LYS A 57 2.01 -13.66 2.42
CA LYS A 57 2.08 -14.98 3.05
C LYS A 57 0.89 -15.85 2.69
N LEU A 58 -0.29 -15.25 2.54
CA LEU A 58 -1.54 -15.97 2.24
C LEU A 58 -1.93 -15.93 0.76
N GLY A 59 -1.28 -15.11 -0.05
CA GLY A 59 -1.58 -14.98 -1.48
C GLY A 59 -2.94 -14.34 -1.77
N ARG A 60 -3.40 -13.38 -0.95
CA ARG A 60 -4.74 -12.79 -1.09
C ARG A 60 -4.81 -11.29 -0.80
N LEU A 61 -5.79 -10.64 -1.42
CA LEU A 61 -6.18 -9.27 -1.08
C LEU A 61 -6.73 -9.24 0.35
N THR A 62 -6.23 -8.31 1.15
CA THR A 62 -6.65 -8.10 2.54
C THR A 62 -7.56 -6.89 2.67
N ALA A 63 -7.28 -5.82 1.94
CA ALA A 63 -8.04 -4.58 2.01
C ALA A 63 -7.89 -3.73 0.75
N LEU A 64 -8.88 -2.86 0.52
CA LEU A 64 -8.80 -1.70 -0.35
C LEU A 64 -9.08 -0.48 0.51
N VAL A 65 -8.04 0.34 0.73
CA VAL A 65 -8.11 1.51 1.61
C VAL A 65 -8.32 2.75 0.76
N ASP A 66 -9.41 3.48 1.01
CA ASP A 66 -9.64 4.78 0.38
C ASP A 66 -8.67 5.83 0.93
N VAL A 67 -8.07 6.60 0.02
CA VAL A 67 -7.16 7.71 0.32
C VAL A 67 -7.54 8.91 -0.56
N ASP A 68 -6.75 9.99 -0.50
CA ASP A 68 -7.03 11.19 -1.27
C ASP A 68 -6.55 11.04 -2.73
N LYS A 69 -6.63 12.13 -3.51
CA LYS A 69 -6.51 12.14 -4.98
C LYS A 69 -5.14 11.69 -5.47
N ILE A 70 -5.12 10.63 -6.28
CA ILE A 70 -3.94 10.15 -7.02
C ILE A 70 -2.77 9.85 -6.05
N PRO A 71 -2.89 8.84 -5.19
CA PRO A 71 -1.79 8.43 -4.33
C PRO A 71 -0.58 8.01 -5.16
N HIS A 72 0.60 8.48 -4.77
CA HIS A 72 1.86 8.20 -5.44
C HIS A 72 2.98 7.97 -4.41
N PRO A 73 3.06 6.77 -3.81
CA PRO A 73 3.95 6.50 -2.68
C PRO A 73 5.43 6.34 -3.05
N GLY A 74 5.76 6.04 -4.31
CA GLY A 74 6.98 5.30 -4.62
C GLY A 74 6.94 3.93 -3.93
N ARG A 75 7.80 3.72 -2.93
CA ARG A 75 7.76 2.54 -2.04
C ARG A 75 7.03 2.81 -0.71
N GLY A 76 6.59 4.05 -0.51
CA GLY A 76 6.09 4.57 0.75
C GLY A 76 7.16 4.67 1.84
N ALA A 77 6.70 5.04 3.04
CA ALA A 77 7.51 5.23 4.23
C ALA A 77 6.91 4.47 5.41
N ASN A 78 7.71 3.63 6.08
CA ASN A 78 7.29 2.86 7.24
C ASN A 78 7.87 3.46 8.52
N PHE A 79 7.06 3.63 9.56
CA PHE A 79 7.52 4.05 10.89
C PHE A 79 6.53 3.62 11.98
N VAL A 80 6.91 3.77 13.25
CA VAL A 80 6.02 3.51 14.38
C VAL A 80 5.39 4.84 14.82
N HIS A 81 4.08 4.97 14.61
CA HIS A 81 3.32 6.11 15.09
C HIS A 81 3.13 6.01 16.62
N PRO A 82 3.39 7.06 17.41
CA PRO A 82 3.31 7.00 18.88
C PRO A 82 1.95 6.54 19.42
N LYS A 83 0.86 6.86 18.71
CA LYS A 83 -0.52 6.51 19.12
C LYS A 83 -1.09 5.28 18.40
N PHE A 84 -0.65 5.01 17.18
CA PHE A 84 -1.32 4.06 16.28
C PHE A 84 -0.49 2.80 15.99
N GLY A 85 0.74 2.75 16.48
CA GLY A 85 1.65 1.64 16.20
C GLY A 85 2.23 1.72 14.78
N PRO A 86 2.64 0.58 14.20
CA PRO A 86 3.23 0.54 12.86
C PRO A 86 2.29 1.08 11.78
N VAL A 87 2.80 2.02 11.00
CA VAL A 87 2.09 2.64 9.87
C VAL A 87 2.96 2.66 8.61
N TRP A 88 2.30 2.67 7.47
CA TRP A 88 2.88 2.94 6.16
C TRP A 88 2.23 4.20 5.58
N ALA A 89 3.03 5.11 5.05
CA ALA A 89 2.58 6.41 4.57
C ALA A 89 2.73 6.60 3.05
N THR A 90 1.78 7.33 2.47
CA THR A 90 1.79 7.77 1.06
C THR A 90 1.46 9.26 0.95
N GLY A 91 2.15 9.95 0.05
CA GLY A 91 1.73 11.25 -0.45
C GLY A 91 0.79 11.13 -1.65
N HIS A 92 0.37 12.27 -2.18
CA HIS A 92 -0.61 12.37 -3.25
C HIS A 92 -0.15 13.37 -4.32
N LEU A 93 -0.36 13.02 -5.59
CA LEU A 93 -0.15 13.95 -6.71
C LEU A 93 -1.30 14.96 -6.79
N GLY A 94 -2.53 14.52 -6.52
CA GLY A 94 -3.74 15.32 -6.72
C GLY A 94 -4.18 16.14 -5.49
N SER A 95 -3.49 16.04 -4.36
CA SER A 95 -3.79 16.82 -3.15
C SER A 95 -2.56 17.03 -2.29
N ASP A 96 -2.67 17.91 -1.30
CA ASP A 96 -1.62 18.20 -0.31
C ASP A 96 -1.56 17.16 0.83
N LYS A 97 -2.34 16.08 0.76
CA LYS A 97 -2.47 15.16 1.90
C LYS A 97 -1.35 14.14 1.94
N ILE A 98 -1.06 13.67 3.16
CA ILE A 98 -0.25 12.48 3.42
C ILE A 98 -1.11 11.53 4.25
N ALA A 99 -1.41 10.35 3.72
CA ALA A 99 -2.22 9.35 4.43
C ALA A 99 -1.30 8.37 5.18
N LEU A 100 -1.61 8.10 6.44
CA LEU A 100 -0.95 7.09 7.28
C LEU A 100 -1.89 5.90 7.43
N ILE A 101 -1.47 4.72 6.99
CA ILE A 101 -2.26 3.50 7.01
C ILE A 101 -1.68 2.55 8.07
N GLY A 102 -2.49 2.07 9.01
CA GLY A 102 -2.05 1.08 10.00
C GLY A 102 -1.73 -0.28 9.37
N THR A 103 -0.60 -0.89 9.75
CA THR A 103 -0.11 -2.13 9.10
C THR A 103 0.08 -3.33 10.04
N ASP A 104 -0.39 -3.25 11.28
CA ASP A 104 -0.22 -4.32 12.27
C ASP A 104 -1.57 -4.94 12.71
N PRO A 105 -2.13 -5.88 11.92
CA PRO A 105 -3.40 -6.54 12.26
C PRO A 105 -3.32 -7.45 13.50
N LYS A 106 -2.13 -7.73 14.05
CA LYS A 106 -1.98 -8.61 15.20
C LYS A 106 -2.05 -7.85 16.52
N LYS A 107 -1.25 -6.77 16.66
CA LYS A 107 -1.20 -6.01 17.93
C LYS A 107 -2.03 -4.73 17.87
N HIS A 108 -2.34 -4.22 16.67
CA HIS A 108 -3.12 -3.00 16.45
C HIS A 108 -4.33 -3.27 15.52
N PRO A 109 -5.19 -4.26 15.83
CA PRO A 109 -6.25 -4.70 14.93
C PRO A 109 -7.30 -3.62 14.64
N GLN A 110 -7.49 -2.65 15.54
CA GLN A 110 -8.45 -1.55 15.35
C GLN A 110 -7.97 -0.56 14.28
N GLN A 111 -6.65 -0.42 14.12
CA GLN A 111 -5.96 0.50 13.21
C GLN A 111 -5.62 -0.15 11.86
N ALA A 112 -5.47 -1.47 11.83
CA ALA A 112 -5.02 -2.18 10.64
C ALA A 112 -5.91 -1.91 9.42
N TRP A 113 -5.25 -1.58 8.31
CA TRP A 113 -5.86 -1.35 7.00
C TRP A 113 -6.87 -0.20 6.96
N LYS A 114 -6.65 0.81 7.80
CA LYS A 114 -7.40 2.07 7.80
C LYS A 114 -6.43 3.23 7.73
N VAL A 115 -6.86 4.33 7.12
CA VAL A 115 -6.20 5.62 7.30
C VAL A 115 -6.41 6.03 8.76
N VAL A 116 -5.34 6.00 9.55
CA VAL A 116 -5.37 6.34 10.98
C VAL A 116 -5.16 7.83 11.21
N GLU A 117 -4.50 8.50 10.27
CA GLU A 117 -4.25 9.92 10.29
C GLU A 117 -3.98 10.43 8.87
N THR A 118 -4.40 11.67 8.63
CA THR A 118 -4.13 12.41 7.39
C THR A 118 -3.42 13.70 7.74
N LEU A 119 -2.17 13.84 7.32
CA LEU A 119 -1.38 15.05 7.50
C LEU A 119 -1.55 15.98 6.29
N THR A 120 -1.22 17.26 6.49
CA THR A 120 -1.12 18.24 5.40
C THR A 120 0.35 18.46 5.09
N GLY A 121 0.75 18.13 3.86
CA GLY A 121 2.07 18.36 3.29
C GLY A 121 2.20 19.75 2.66
N GLN A 122 3.22 19.93 1.82
CA GLN A 122 3.57 21.22 1.22
C GLN A 122 2.63 21.68 0.10
N GLY A 123 1.84 20.77 -0.47
CA GLY A 123 1.00 20.99 -1.64
C GLY A 123 0.80 19.71 -2.45
N GLY A 124 0.03 19.81 -3.53
CA GLY A 124 -0.08 18.74 -4.53
C GLY A 124 1.22 18.48 -5.27
N GLY A 125 1.28 17.37 -6.02
CA GLY A 125 2.47 16.97 -6.78
C GLY A 125 3.49 16.17 -5.98
N ASN A 126 3.12 15.58 -4.84
CA ASN A 126 4.03 14.70 -4.12
C ASN A 126 4.25 13.40 -4.90
N LEU A 127 5.51 13.15 -5.28
CA LEU A 127 5.93 11.92 -5.97
C LEU A 127 6.51 10.87 -5.04
N PHE A 128 7.13 11.29 -3.94
CA PHE A 128 7.86 10.41 -3.04
C PHE A 128 7.71 10.86 -1.59
N ILE A 129 7.66 9.86 -0.70
CA ILE A 129 7.77 10.03 0.74
C ILE A 129 8.86 9.09 1.26
N LYS A 130 9.61 9.55 2.27
CA LYS A 130 10.72 8.79 2.86
C LYS A 130 10.85 8.98 4.36
N THR A 131 11.42 7.96 4.97
CA THR A 131 11.84 7.90 6.37
C THR A 131 12.92 6.81 6.52
N HIS A 132 13.54 6.73 7.69
CA HIS A 132 14.50 5.70 8.07
C HIS A 132 14.24 5.29 9.55
N PRO A 133 14.43 4.01 9.92
CA PRO A 133 14.38 3.57 11.31
C PRO A 133 15.33 4.31 12.26
#